data_AF-A0A538H3Z0-F1
#
_entry.id   AF-A0A538H3Z0-F1
#
_cell.length_a   1.000
_cell.length_b   1.000
_cell.length_c   1.000
_cell.angle_alpha   90.00
_cell.angle_beta   90.00
_cell.angle_gamma   90.00
#
_symmetry.space_group_name_H-M   'P 1'
#
loop_
_entity.id
_entity.type
_entity.pdbx_description
1 polymer ?
#
loop_
_entity_poly.entity_id
_entity_poly.type
_entity_poly.pdbx_seq_one_letter_code
_entity_poly.pdbx_strand_id
1 'polypeptide(L)'
;MRRAVAAALAAALAGCWSLLATPTAGAHAGRVVVTVDAERTAGTTNRKLVGFGFQPAVSAGQFGPLAPATFRLDAGLEHLVACPSTSFAPGPLADLQRRLDTVAQTGAEAIVILDYMPPCLADTGPGDPRDPTRLPPRDPAVWQDVITRLVTALGPGRAAAGSQ
;
A
#
# COMPACT_ATOMS: atom_id res chain seq x y z
N MET A 1 46.65 -50.16 -8.44
CA MET A 1 45.61 -49.70 -7.48
C MET A 1 45.58 -48.17 -7.33
N ARG A 2 45.41 -47.40 -8.43
CA ARG A 2 45.33 -45.92 -8.38
C ARG A 2 44.30 -45.31 -9.34
N ARG A 3 43.49 -46.12 -10.03
CA ARG A 3 42.51 -45.65 -11.04
C ARG A 3 41.04 -45.80 -10.63
N ALA A 4 40.75 -46.37 -9.46
CA ALA A 4 39.38 -46.64 -9.01
C ALA A 4 38.81 -45.60 -8.02
N VAL A 5 39.62 -44.63 -7.55
CA VAL A 5 39.21 -43.67 -6.51
C VAL A 5 38.76 -42.33 -7.10
N ALA A 6 39.11 -42.01 -8.35
CA ALA A 6 38.76 -40.72 -8.96
C ALA A 6 37.33 -40.63 -9.51
N ALA A 7 36.64 -41.76 -9.72
CA ALA A 7 35.28 -41.78 -10.28
C ALA A 7 34.18 -41.58 -9.21
N ALA A 8 34.48 -41.81 -7.93
CA ALA A 8 33.47 -41.72 -6.86
C ALA A 8 33.23 -40.29 -6.36
N LEU A 9 34.19 -39.37 -6.53
CA LEU A 9 34.03 -37.98 -6.06
C LEU A 9 33.32 -37.06 -7.06
N ALA A 10 33.32 -37.39 -8.36
CA ALA A 10 32.63 -36.57 -9.37
C ALA A 10 31.10 -36.78 -9.39
N ALA A 11 30.61 -37.93 -8.91
CA ALA A 11 29.19 -38.22 -8.83
C ALA A 11 28.50 -37.59 -7.60
N ALA A 12 29.26 -37.22 -6.56
CA ALA A 12 28.71 -36.64 -5.34
C ALA A 12 28.47 -35.11 -5.41
N LEU A 13 29.10 -34.40 -6.36
CA LEU A 13 28.94 -32.95 -6.53
C LEU A 13 27.88 -32.55 -7.57
N ALA A 14 27.35 -33.50 -8.34
CA ALA A 14 26.26 -33.26 -9.30
C ALA A 14 24.86 -33.48 -8.70
N GLY A 15 24.75 -34.06 -7.50
CA GLY A 15 23.49 -34.44 -6.88
C GLY A 15 22.85 -33.39 -5.95
N CYS A 16 23.53 -32.27 -5.68
CA CYS A 16 23.08 -31.31 -4.65
C CYS A 16 22.42 -30.04 -5.20
N TRP A 17 22.15 -29.98 -6.50
CA TRP A 17 21.53 -28.82 -7.17
C TRP A 17 20.03 -28.98 -7.48
N SER A 18 19.39 -30.03 -6.97
CA SER A 18 17.98 -30.33 -7.29
C SER A 18 16.98 -30.04 -6.16
N LEU A 19 17.39 -29.36 -5.08
CA LEU A 19 16.53 -29.07 -3.93
C LEU A 19 16.10 -27.59 -3.77
N LEU A 20 16.24 -26.79 -4.82
CA LEU A 20 15.49 -25.54 -4.96
C LEU A 20 14.26 -25.78 -5.84
N ALA A 21 13.40 -26.71 -5.39
CA ALA A 21 12.01 -26.70 -5.83
C ALA A 21 11.36 -25.47 -5.20
N THR A 22 11.44 -24.32 -5.89
CA THR A 22 10.43 -23.28 -5.74
C THR A 22 9.07 -23.97 -5.77
N PRO A 23 8.13 -23.69 -4.86
CA PRO A 23 6.79 -24.20 -4.98
C PRO A 23 6.25 -23.67 -6.30
N THR A 24 6.27 -24.50 -7.36
CA THR A 24 5.44 -24.30 -8.51
C THR A 24 4.04 -24.42 -7.95
N ALA A 25 3.40 -23.28 -7.69
CA ALA A 25 1.96 -23.21 -7.60
C ALA A 25 1.46 -24.07 -8.75
N GLY A 26 0.84 -25.21 -8.42
CA GLY A 26 0.40 -26.17 -9.42
C GLY A 26 -0.53 -25.43 -10.35
N ALA A 27 -0.01 -25.03 -11.50
CA ALA A 27 -0.81 -24.53 -12.58
C ALA A 27 -1.70 -25.71 -12.94
N HIS A 28 -2.95 -25.66 -12.50
CA HIS A 28 -3.96 -26.57 -13.00
C HIS A 28 -3.98 -26.37 -14.52
N ALA A 29 -3.31 -27.27 -15.24
CA ALA A 29 -3.23 -27.30 -16.70
C ALA A 29 -4.56 -27.77 -17.33
N GLY A 30 -5.68 -27.48 -16.66
CA GLY A 30 -7.00 -27.62 -17.21
C GLY A 30 -7.28 -26.44 -18.12
N ARG A 31 -7.66 -26.72 -19.37
CA ARG A 31 -8.16 -25.69 -20.28
C ARG A 31 -9.43 -25.10 -19.70
N VAL A 32 -9.36 -23.85 -19.23
CA VAL A 32 -10.56 -23.09 -18.85
C VAL A 32 -11.16 -22.51 -20.12
N VAL A 33 -12.40 -22.90 -20.43
CA VAL A 33 -13.17 -22.30 -21.53
C VAL A 33 -14.07 -21.22 -20.94
N VAL A 34 -13.89 -19.99 -21.41
CA VAL A 34 -14.74 -18.85 -21.04
C VAL A 34 -15.65 -18.55 -22.23
N THR A 35 -16.97 -18.66 -22.01
CA THR A 35 -17.98 -18.32 -23.01
C THR A 35 -18.66 -17.03 -22.58
N VAL A 36 -18.71 -16.04 -23.48
CA VAL A 36 -19.39 -14.76 -23.26
C VAL A 36 -20.50 -14.64 -24.29
N ASP A 37 -21.74 -14.50 -23.84
CA ASP A 37 -22.89 -14.18 -24.69
C ASP A 37 -23.12 -12.67 -24.64
N ALA A 38 -22.68 -11.96 -25.68
CA ALA A 38 -22.78 -10.50 -25.76
C ALA A 38 -24.18 -10.01 -26.15
N GLU A 39 -25.05 -10.89 -26.67
CA GLU A 39 -26.42 -10.57 -27.07
C GLU A 39 -27.38 -10.59 -25.86
N ARG A 40 -26.93 -11.14 -24.71
CA ARG A 40 -27.74 -11.32 -23.51
C ARG A 40 -27.29 -10.40 -22.38
N THR A 41 -28.12 -9.40 -22.06
CA THR A 41 -27.90 -8.51 -20.90
C THR A 41 -28.18 -9.27 -19.60
N ALA A 42 -27.15 -9.48 -18.77
CA ALA A 42 -27.27 -10.17 -17.48
C ALA A 42 -27.88 -9.32 -16.34
N GLY A 43 -28.08 -8.02 -16.58
CA GLY A 43 -28.58 -7.05 -15.59
C GLY A 43 -27.75 -5.77 -15.57
N THR A 44 -28.01 -4.88 -14.61
CA THR A 44 -27.21 -3.66 -14.43
C THR A 44 -25.87 -3.99 -13.76
N THR A 45 -24.77 -3.51 -14.34
CA THR A 45 -23.44 -3.66 -13.73
C THR A 45 -23.30 -2.71 -12.54
N ASN A 46 -22.96 -3.24 -11.37
CA ASN A 46 -22.61 -2.41 -10.21
C ASN A 46 -21.21 -1.81 -10.37
N ARG A 47 -21.13 -0.57 -10.88
CA ARG A 47 -19.86 0.15 -11.06
C ARG A 47 -19.22 0.61 -9.76
N LYS A 48 -19.91 0.53 -8.61
CA LYS A 48 -19.35 0.90 -7.30
C LYS A 48 -18.31 -0.08 -6.77
N LEU A 49 -18.14 -1.24 -7.41
CA LEU A 49 -17.14 -2.24 -7.04
C LEU A 49 -15.77 -1.98 -7.68
N VAL A 50 -15.65 -0.95 -8.54
CA VAL A 50 -14.37 -0.59 -9.17
C VAL A 50 -13.66 0.44 -8.30
N GLY A 51 -12.66 -0.01 -7.54
CA GLY A 51 -11.73 0.83 -6.81
C GLY A 51 -10.29 0.34 -7.02
N PHE A 52 -9.33 1.26 -7.04
CA PHE A 52 -7.92 0.91 -7.16
C PHE A 52 -7.15 1.37 -5.91
N GLY A 53 -6.18 0.56 -5.48
CA GLY A 53 -5.12 1.02 -4.60
C GLY A 53 -4.09 1.79 -5.42
N PHE A 54 -3.66 2.96 -4.94
CA PHE A 54 -2.62 3.71 -5.63
C PHE A 54 -1.26 3.04 -5.43
N GLN A 55 -0.70 2.50 -6.51
CA GLN A 55 0.67 2.01 -6.55
C GLN A 55 1.52 3.03 -7.32
N PRO A 56 2.61 3.58 -6.75
CA PRO A 56 3.40 4.64 -7.38
C PRO A 56 3.95 4.30 -8.78
N ALA A 57 4.11 3.01 -9.08
CA ALA A 57 4.58 2.52 -10.38
C ALA A 57 3.50 2.53 -11.47
N VAL A 58 2.23 2.78 -11.13
CA VAL A 58 1.11 2.68 -12.06
C VAL A 58 0.45 4.04 -12.22
N SER A 59 0.42 4.57 -13.44
CA SER A 59 -0.21 5.86 -13.73
C SER A 59 -1.71 5.68 -13.98
N ALA A 60 -2.51 6.63 -13.49
CA ALA A 60 -3.97 6.58 -13.61
C ALA A 60 -4.45 6.48 -15.07
N GLY A 61 -3.70 7.04 -16.03
CA GLY A 61 -4.02 7.01 -17.45
C GLY A 61 -3.97 5.62 -18.10
N GLN A 62 -3.30 4.64 -17.48
CA GLN A 62 -3.22 3.28 -18.00
C GLN A 62 -4.46 2.43 -17.68
N PHE A 63 -5.39 2.92 -16.85
CA PHE A 63 -6.59 2.19 -16.46
C PHE A 63 -7.80 2.42 -17.37
N GLY A 64 -7.70 3.26 -18.40
CA GLY A 64 -8.80 3.42 -19.37
C GLY A 64 -9.16 2.06 -20.00
N PRO A 65 -10.44 1.60 -19.94
CA PRO A 65 -11.68 2.36 -19.73
C PRO A 65 -12.29 2.29 -18.31
N LEU A 66 -11.59 1.71 -17.33
CA LEU A 66 -12.06 1.61 -15.95
C LEU A 66 -11.92 2.99 -15.30
N ALA A 67 -12.98 3.80 -15.34
CA ALA A 67 -13.09 5.05 -14.58
C ALA A 67 -13.54 4.69 -13.14
N PRO A 68 -12.61 4.48 -12.18
CA PRO A 68 -12.99 4.11 -10.84
C PRO A 68 -13.75 5.25 -10.17
N ALA A 69 -14.70 4.89 -9.31
CA ALA A 69 -15.37 5.88 -8.47
C ALA A 69 -14.48 6.29 -7.28
N THR A 70 -13.58 5.41 -6.83
CA THR A 70 -12.76 5.61 -5.63
C THR A 70 -11.31 5.15 -5.80
N PHE A 71 -10.39 5.81 -5.09
CA PHE A 71 -9.00 5.41 -4.93
C PHE A 71 -8.63 5.30 -3.45
N ARG A 72 -7.94 4.22 -3.08
CA ARG A 72 -7.33 4.06 -1.76
C ARG A 72 -5.90 4.59 -1.78
N LEU A 73 -5.58 5.45 -0.82
CA LEU A 73 -4.25 5.94 -0.52
C LEU A 73 -3.88 5.53 0.91
N ASP A 74 -2.89 4.65 1.06
CA ASP A 74 -2.27 4.42 2.37
C ASP A 74 -1.20 5.51 2.61
N ALA A 75 -1.17 6.07 3.82
CA ALA A 75 -0.31 7.18 4.19
C ALA A 75 0.14 7.08 5.66
N GLY A 76 1.42 6.75 5.84
CA GLY A 76 2.02 6.57 7.16
C GLY A 76 1.97 7.86 7.98
N LEU A 77 1.16 7.88 9.03
CA LEU A 77 0.99 9.04 9.89
C LEU A 77 2.29 9.38 10.64
N GLU A 78 3.11 8.37 10.94
CA GLU A 78 4.47 8.52 11.49
C GLU A 78 5.44 9.25 10.56
N HIS A 79 5.15 9.28 9.26
CA HIS A 79 5.92 10.07 8.28
C HIS A 79 5.32 11.47 8.07
N LEU A 80 4.01 11.63 8.30
CA LEU A 80 3.32 12.90 8.18
C LEU A 80 3.50 13.80 9.40
N VAL A 81 3.75 13.23 10.58
CA VAL A 81 3.87 13.95 11.85
C VAL A 81 5.31 13.88 12.37
N ALA A 82 5.95 15.03 12.51
CA ALA A 82 7.26 15.16 13.11
C ALA A 82 7.17 15.02 14.63
N CYS A 83 7.88 14.04 15.19
CA CYS A 83 8.09 13.91 16.62
C CYS A 83 9.37 14.66 17.05
N PRO A 84 9.41 15.28 18.25
CA PRO A 84 8.36 15.31 19.27
C PRO A 84 7.34 16.46 19.13
N SER A 85 7.50 17.34 18.14
CA SER A 85 6.74 18.60 18.02
C SER A 85 5.27 18.44 17.61
N THR A 86 4.86 17.26 17.14
CA THR A 86 3.52 16.95 16.58
C THR A 86 3.09 17.87 15.44
N SER A 87 4.06 18.54 14.81
CA SER A 87 3.90 19.36 13.61
C SER A 87 3.92 18.47 12.36
N PHE A 88 3.34 18.92 11.26
CA PHE A 88 3.40 18.13 10.02
C PHE A 88 4.77 18.24 9.34
N ALA A 89 5.24 17.12 8.80
CA ALA A 89 6.42 17.07 7.96
C ALA A 89 6.06 17.64 6.57
N PRO A 90 6.64 18.77 6.15
CA PRO A 90 6.16 19.49 4.97
C PRO A 90 6.33 18.70 3.66
N GLY A 91 7.43 17.95 3.52
CA GLY A 91 7.69 17.13 2.34
C GLY A 91 6.68 15.99 2.15
N PRO A 92 6.55 15.07 3.13
CA PRO A 92 5.57 13.99 3.09
C PRO A 92 4.12 14.49 2.94
N LEU A 93 3.76 15.58 3.63
CA LEU A 93 2.43 16.17 3.50
C LEU A 93 2.17 16.70 2.07
N ALA A 94 3.12 17.43 1.49
CA ALA A 94 3.02 17.92 0.12
C ALA A 94 2.93 16.78 -0.90
N ASP A 95 3.65 15.68 -0.68
CA ASP A 95 3.56 14.51 -1.56
C ASP A 95 2.16 13.86 -1.52
N LEU A 96 1.60 13.68 -0.32
CA LEU A 96 0.24 13.18 -0.16
C LEU A 96 -0.80 14.09 -0.82
N GLN A 97 -0.64 15.42 -0.68
CA GLN A 97 -1.50 16.40 -1.34
C GLN A 97 -1.45 16.25 -2.88
N ARG A 98 -0.26 16.11 -3.48
CA ARG A 98 -0.13 15.89 -4.94
C ARG A 98 -0.80 14.61 -5.41
N ARG A 99 -0.70 13.52 -4.64
CA ARG A 99 -1.37 12.24 -4.95
C ARG A 99 -2.89 12.40 -4.91
N LEU A 100 -3.40 13.10 -3.91
CA LEU A 100 -4.82 13.42 -3.79
C LEU A 100 -5.32 14.33 -4.92
N ASP A 101 -4.51 15.28 -5.38
CA ASP A 101 -4.85 16.13 -6.55
C ASP A 101 -4.92 15.31 -7.84
N THR A 102 -4.00 14.35 -8.00
CA THR A 102 -4.01 13.42 -9.14
C THR A 102 -5.30 12.60 -9.13
N VAL A 103 -5.74 12.09 -7.98
CA VAL A 103 -7.02 11.38 -7.84
C VAL A 103 -8.19 12.30 -8.22
N ALA A 104 -8.22 13.53 -7.69
CA ALA A 104 -9.29 14.49 -7.98
C ALA A 104 -9.40 14.82 -9.47
N GLN A 105 -8.28 14.92 -10.20
CA GLN A 105 -8.26 15.16 -11.65
C GLN A 105 -8.91 14.03 -12.46
N THR A 106 -8.99 12.80 -11.92
CA THR A 106 -9.68 11.68 -12.56
C THR A 106 -11.21 11.70 -12.33
N GLY A 107 -11.71 12.60 -11.48
CA GLY A 107 -13.11 12.63 -11.05
C GLY A 107 -13.47 11.56 -10.01
N ALA A 108 -12.49 10.82 -9.49
CA ALA A 108 -12.66 9.82 -8.45
C ALA A 108 -12.54 10.42 -7.04
N GLU A 109 -13.15 9.77 -6.05
CA GLU A 109 -13.01 10.12 -4.64
C GLU A 109 -11.79 9.42 -4.02
N ALA A 110 -11.05 10.11 -3.16
CA ALA A 110 -9.94 9.52 -2.43
C ALA A 110 -10.37 9.03 -1.05
N ILE A 111 -9.95 7.82 -0.68
CA ILE A 111 -10.01 7.27 0.67
C ILE A 111 -8.58 7.21 1.20
N VAL A 112 -8.26 8.06 2.16
CA VAL A 112 -6.94 8.05 2.82
C VAL A 112 -7.02 7.16 4.05
N ILE A 113 -6.16 6.15 4.09
CA ILE A 113 -5.96 5.29 5.26
C ILE A 113 -4.68 5.76 5.93
N LEU A 114 -4.82 6.22 7.19
CA LEU A 114 -3.69 6.59 8.02
C LEU A 114 -3.20 5.35 8.75
N ASP A 115 -2.02 4.87 8.38
CA ASP A 115 -1.34 3.76 9.06
C ASP A 115 -0.33 4.28 10.08
N TYR A 116 -0.07 3.45 11.10
CA TYR A 116 0.90 3.63 12.19
C TYR A 116 0.82 4.94 13.00
N MET A 117 0.52 4.82 14.30
CA MET A 117 0.57 5.96 15.21
C MET A 117 2.02 6.47 15.39
N PRO A 118 2.29 7.79 15.26
CA PRO A 118 3.60 8.35 15.53
C PRO A 118 4.07 8.00 16.96
N PRO A 119 5.34 7.59 17.17
CA PRO A 119 5.80 7.13 18.48
C PRO A 119 5.65 8.14 19.62
N CYS A 120 5.72 9.45 19.32
CA CYS A 120 5.50 10.49 20.33
C CYS A 120 4.04 10.65 20.76
N LEU A 121 3.09 10.12 19.97
CA LEU A 121 1.65 10.13 20.27
C LEU A 121 1.18 8.81 20.88
N ALA A 122 1.92 7.71 20.71
CA ALA A 122 1.60 6.43 21.31
C ALA A 122 1.89 6.41 22.82
N ASP A 123 1.07 5.67 23.57
CA ASP A 123 1.31 5.38 25.00
C ASP A 123 2.43 4.35 25.21
N THR A 124 3.62 4.76 24.78
CA THR A 124 4.86 3.95 24.75
C THR A 124 6.04 4.74 25.29
N GLY A 125 7.12 4.07 25.68
CA GLY A 125 8.37 4.69 26.10
C GLY A 125 9.59 4.14 25.34
N PRO A 126 10.77 4.77 25.46
CA PRO A 126 11.99 4.21 24.91
C PRO A 126 12.23 2.77 25.40
N GLY A 127 12.40 1.83 24.46
CA GLY A 127 12.63 0.41 24.77
C GLY A 127 11.39 -0.43 25.06
N ASP A 128 10.19 0.13 24.90
CA ASP A 128 8.94 -0.62 25.04
C ASP A 128 8.81 -1.68 23.92
N PRO A 129 8.64 -2.97 24.26
CA PRO A 129 8.56 -4.05 23.27
C PRO A 129 7.18 -4.19 22.62
N ARG A 130 6.16 -3.46 23.09
CA ARG A 130 4.80 -3.54 22.55
C ARG A 130 4.74 -2.88 21.17
N ASP A 131 3.99 -3.49 20.28
CA ASP A 131 3.71 -2.96 18.93
C ASP A 131 2.99 -1.59 19.04
N PRO A 132 3.60 -0.48 18.58
CA PRO A 132 3.01 0.85 18.66
C PRO A 132 1.67 0.99 17.94
N THR A 133 1.37 0.12 16.97
CA THR A 133 0.08 0.10 16.27
C THR A 133 -1.09 -0.37 17.13
N ARG A 134 -0.79 -1.01 18.27
CA ARG A 134 -1.77 -1.58 19.19
C ARG A 134 -1.90 -0.78 20.48
N LEU A 135 -1.18 0.32 20.59
CA LEU A 135 -1.20 1.16 21.77
C LEU A 135 -2.23 2.28 21.61
N PRO A 136 -2.93 2.66 22.69
CA PRO A 136 -3.77 3.84 22.66
C PRO A 136 -2.92 5.10 22.49
N PRO A 137 -3.53 6.22 22.08
CA PRO A 137 -2.87 7.51 22.17
C PRO A 137 -2.53 7.84 23.63
N ARG A 138 -1.31 8.32 23.88
CA ARG A 138 -0.86 8.78 25.19
C ARG A 138 -1.73 9.94 25.71
N ASP A 139 -2.10 10.84 24.81
CA ASP A 139 -3.03 11.94 25.06
C ASP A 139 -4.11 11.94 23.96
N PRO A 140 -5.34 11.51 24.28
CA PRO A 140 -6.44 11.48 23.33
C PRO A 140 -6.80 12.85 22.74
N ALA A 141 -6.62 13.93 23.50
CA ALA A 141 -6.96 15.28 23.04
C ALA A 141 -5.92 15.78 22.02
N VAL A 142 -4.63 15.55 22.29
CA VAL A 142 -3.56 15.87 21.32
C VAL A 142 -3.69 15.02 20.05
N TRP A 143 -4.01 13.73 20.19
CA TRP A 143 -4.29 12.87 19.04
C TRP A 143 -5.44 13.41 18.19
N GLN A 144 -6.57 13.76 18.82
CA GLN A 144 -7.72 14.31 18.12
C GLN A 144 -7.38 15.63 17.41
N ASP A 145 -6.60 16.51 18.04
CA ASP A 145 -6.13 17.76 17.43
C ASP A 145 -5.29 17.49 16.17
N VAL A 146 -4.29 16.61 16.24
CA VAL A 146 -3.43 16.25 15.09
C VAL A 146 -4.26 15.72 13.94
N ILE A 147 -5.17 14.78 14.21
CA ILE A 147 -6.03 14.19 13.17
C ILE A 147 -6.96 15.25 12.57
N THR A 148 -7.54 16.13 13.39
CA THR A 148 -8.42 17.21 12.92
C THR A 148 -7.67 18.18 12.01
N ARG A 149 -6.46 18.59 12.41
CA ARG A 149 -5.58 19.44 11.59
C ARG A 149 -5.20 18.76 10.28
N LEU A 150 -4.93 17.46 10.30
CA LEU A 150 -4.57 16.71 9.11
C LEU A 150 -5.74 16.61 8.13
N VAL A 151 -6.92 16.23 8.61
CA VAL A 151 -8.15 16.19 7.81
C VAL A 151 -8.45 17.57 7.22
N THR A 152 -8.24 18.64 7.98
CA THR A 152 -8.41 20.02 7.51
C THR A 152 -7.40 20.36 6.41
N ALA A 153 -6.13 20.01 6.57
CA ALA A 153 -5.08 20.23 5.57
C ALA A 153 -5.29 19.42 4.26
N LEU A 154 -5.99 18.29 4.35
CA LEU A 154 -6.29 17.40 3.23
C LEU A 154 -7.72 17.57 2.65
N GLY A 155 -8.58 18.36 3.31
CA GLY A 155 -9.99 18.52 2.98
C GLY A 155 -10.28 19.37 1.72
N PRO A 156 -11.52 19.45 1.25
CA PRO A 156 -11.88 20.24 0.07
C PRO A 156 -11.41 21.70 0.16
N GLY A 157 -10.77 22.23 -0.90
CA GLY A 157 -10.17 23.58 -0.87
C GLY A 157 -8.81 23.66 -0.16
N ARG A 158 -8.08 22.54 -0.09
CA ARG A 158 -6.75 22.40 0.54
C ARG A 158 -5.87 23.62 0.31
N ALA A 159 -5.16 24.02 1.35
CA ALA A 159 -4.15 25.07 1.30
C ALA A 159 -3.00 24.69 0.36
N ALA A 160 -3.19 24.90 -0.93
CA ALA A 160 -2.12 24.97 -1.92
C ALA A 160 -1.42 26.33 -1.81
N ALA A 161 -0.87 26.63 -0.63
CA ALA A 161 0.05 27.73 -0.34
C ALA A 161 0.50 27.53 1.12
N GLY A 162 1.78 27.43 1.46
CA GLY A 162 2.81 28.29 0.94
C GLY A 162 2.57 29.76 1.33
N SER A 163 1.96 30.04 2.48
CA SER A 163 2.05 31.36 3.11
C SER A 163 3.14 31.31 4.18
N GLN A 164 4.28 31.90 3.82
CA GLN A 164 5.19 32.55 4.77
C GLN A 164 4.43 33.59 5.60
#